data_AF-A0A3P7SWK3-F1
#
_entry.id   AF-A0A3P7SWK3-F1
#
_cell.length_a   1.000
_cell.length_b   1.000
_cell.length_c   1.000
_cell.angle_alpha   90.00
_cell.angle_beta   90.00
_cell.angle_gamma   90.00
#
_symmetry.space_group_name_H-M   'P 1'
#
loop_
_entity.id
_entity.type
_entity.pdbx_description
1 polymer ?
#
loop_
_entity_poly.entity_id
_entity_poly.type
_entity_poly.pdbx_seq_one_letter_code
_entity_poly.pdbx_strand_id
1 'polypeptide(L)'
;MSTAVMFGAMCGAFISGFFSDKFGRKKTTVCSFSTFGDKINLLSSGFIFFVLGAASGGYMVVNIVLMVEAVENARSRLLIVSLNGFPPAMSAMAVIAYLTRYWFAYHMTLALLGIVFSFFLAKESKSWLRQNNCSTGNEETKAAFIAKTPNEKMVDPDSIAINAKVLFIICLFKKKKIIGLILRKIFILVVPLLSLFYCFLISSFVSFAGYFNSSILPGDRYSNLFALGLLKSILALIPFICGRFLRRRSILLLSTALIAALTILMTSALDPNWKVLHLYTTELFPTSVRNTARGFCQGGARIGSVLAPSVSCRLCCLLWLKRVFPSQIGQISLMRLCSKPISTILI
;
A
#
# COMPACT_ATOMS: atom_id res chain seq x y z
N MET A 1 -12.05 -11.58 -16.11
CA MET A 1 -11.26 -10.42 -16.59
C MET A 1 -10.63 -9.65 -15.43
N SER A 2 -11.39 -9.17 -14.45
CA SER A 2 -10.86 -8.40 -13.31
C SER A 2 -9.76 -9.10 -12.51
N THR A 3 -9.86 -10.42 -12.31
CA THR A 3 -8.84 -11.22 -11.61
C THR A 3 -7.49 -11.23 -12.34
N ALA A 4 -7.50 -11.36 -13.67
CA ALA A 4 -6.28 -11.32 -14.49
C ALA A 4 -5.61 -9.94 -14.43
N VAL A 5 -6.38 -8.85 -14.44
CA VAL A 5 -5.86 -7.48 -14.27
C VAL A 5 -5.22 -7.29 -12.90
N MET A 6 -5.88 -7.74 -11.82
CA MET A 6 -5.34 -7.61 -10.46
C MET A 6 -4.10 -8.47 -10.23
N PHE A 7 -4.07 -9.68 -10.77
CA PHE A 7 -2.89 -10.54 -10.73
C PHE A 7 -1.73 -9.94 -11.53
N GLY A 8 -2.02 -9.39 -12.70
CA GLY A 8 -1.08 -8.58 -13.47
C GLY A 8 -0.52 -7.42 -12.65
N ALA A 9 -1.39 -6.61 -12.05
CA ALA A 9 -1.01 -5.46 -11.24
C ALA A 9 -0.11 -5.83 -10.06
N MET A 10 -0.34 -6.98 -9.42
CA MET A 10 0.53 -7.50 -8.37
C MET A 10 1.94 -7.82 -8.92
N CYS A 11 2.04 -8.62 -9.98
CA CYS A 11 3.33 -8.97 -10.59
C CYS A 11 4.07 -7.72 -11.09
N GLY A 12 3.35 -6.82 -11.76
CA GLY A 12 3.87 -5.55 -12.26
C GLY A 12 4.39 -4.64 -11.16
N ALA A 13 3.70 -4.57 -10.01
CA ALA A 13 4.16 -3.81 -8.85
C ALA A 13 5.51 -4.32 -8.30
N PHE A 14 5.69 -5.63 -8.18
CA PHE A 14 6.98 -6.20 -7.73
C PHE A 14 8.11 -5.96 -8.73
N ILE A 15 7.85 -6.25 -10.01
CA ILE A 15 8.86 -6.14 -11.07
C ILE A 15 9.25 -4.68 -11.26
N SER A 16 8.29 -3.79 -11.51
CA SER A 16 8.57 -2.37 -11.70
C SER A 16 9.24 -1.73 -10.49
N GLY A 17 8.88 -2.12 -9.26
CA GLY A 17 9.55 -1.64 -8.05
C GLY A 17 11.04 -1.94 -8.10
N PHE A 18 11.41 -3.19 -8.33
CA PHE A 18 12.80 -3.62 -8.47
C PHE A 18 13.54 -2.92 -9.62
N PHE A 19 12.91 -2.83 -10.79
CA PHE A 19 13.52 -2.17 -11.96
C PHE A 19 13.67 -0.66 -11.75
N SER A 20 12.74 -0.01 -11.05
CA SER A 20 12.78 1.43 -10.80
C SER A 20 13.92 1.84 -9.88
N ASP A 21 14.29 0.99 -8.93
CA ASP A 21 15.43 1.20 -8.05
C ASP A 21 16.76 0.96 -8.80
N LYS A 22 16.81 -0.01 -9.72
CA LYS A 22 18.05 -0.36 -10.44
C LYS A 22 18.33 0.51 -11.66
N PHE A 23 17.33 0.77 -12.51
CA PHE A 23 17.50 1.40 -13.83
C PHE A 23 17.02 2.86 -13.90
N GLY A 24 16.37 3.34 -12.86
CA GLY A 24 15.82 4.69 -12.78
C GLY A 24 14.29 4.70 -12.93
N ARG A 25 13.65 5.56 -12.15
CA ARG A 25 12.20 5.60 -11.98
C ARG A 25 11.48 6.21 -13.18
N LYS A 26 12.10 7.15 -13.87
CA LYS A 26 11.54 7.76 -15.09
C LYS A 26 11.38 6.71 -16.19
N LYS A 27 12.43 5.93 -16.45
CA LYS A 27 12.43 4.90 -17.51
C LYS A 27 11.37 3.84 -17.25
N THR A 28 11.25 3.35 -16.02
CA THR A 28 10.23 2.37 -15.64
C THR A 28 8.81 2.93 -15.80
N THR A 29 8.60 4.21 -15.47
CA THR A 29 7.30 4.88 -15.65
C THR A 29 6.92 4.95 -17.13
N VAL A 30 7.80 5.46 -17.99
CA VAL A 30 7.54 5.57 -19.44
C VAL A 30 7.28 4.21 -20.07
N CYS A 31 8.07 3.19 -19.71
CA CYS A 31 7.88 1.82 -20.20
C CYS A 31 6.51 1.25 -19.82
N SER A 32 6.01 1.55 -18.62
CA SER A 32 4.67 1.12 -18.19
C SER A 32 3.57 1.74 -19.06
N PHE A 33 3.69 3.02 -19.45
CA PHE A 33 2.68 3.68 -20.28
C PHE A 33 2.65 3.24 -21.74
N SER A 34 3.81 2.84 -22.30
CA SER A 34 3.87 2.36 -23.69
C SER A 34 2.95 1.17 -23.95
N THR A 35 2.77 0.29 -22.95
CA THR A 35 1.92 -0.91 -23.08
C THR A 35 0.42 -0.63 -23.20
N PHE A 36 -0.06 0.59 -22.87
CA PHE A 36 -1.49 0.94 -22.99
C PHE A 36 -1.93 1.21 -24.43
N GLY A 37 -0.98 1.56 -25.33
CA GLY A 37 -1.28 1.90 -26.72
C GLY A 37 -1.18 0.72 -27.70
N ASP A 38 -0.64 -0.42 -27.26
CA ASP A 38 -0.37 -1.54 -28.16
C ASP A 38 -1.65 -2.27 -28.55
N LYS A 39 -1.89 -2.37 -29.87
CA LYS A 39 -2.84 -3.32 -30.45
C LYS A 39 -2.26 -4.72 -30.29
N ILE A 40 -2.33 -5.31 -29.10
CA ILE A 40 -2.01 -6.73 -28.91
C ILE A 40 -3.15 -7.54 -29.55
N ASN A 41 -3.16 -7.60 -30.88
CA ASN A 41 -4.18 -8.28 -31.66
C ASN A 41 -4.05 -9.82 -31.62
N LEU A 42 -3.00 -10.36 -30.97
CA LEU A 42 -2.58 -11.75 -31.19
C LEU A 42 -2.66 -12.68 -29.97
N LEU A 43 -2.97 -12.20 -28.76
CA LEU A 43 -3.04 -13.07 -27.58
C LEU A 43 -4.45 -13.13 -26.99
N SER A 44 -4.78 -14.29 -26.40
CA SER A 44 -6.02 -14.54 -25.65
C SER A 44 -6.41 -13.33 -24.78
N SER A 45 -7.71 -13.00 -24.76
CA SER A 45 -8.25 -11.84 -24.05
C SER A 45 -7.73 -11.70 -22.62
N GLY A 46 -7.48 -12.82 -21.93
CA GLY A 46 -6.92 -12.83 -20.57
C GLY A 46 -5.49 -12.29 -20.44
N PHE A 47 -4.61 -12.57 -21.41
CA PHE A 47 -3.20 -12.14 -21.34
C PHE A 47 -3.06 -10.63 -21.57
N ILE A 48 -3.85 -10.07 -22.50
CA ILE A 48 -3.89 -8.62 -22.75
C ILE A 48 -4.24 -7.87 -21.45
N PHE A 49 -5.28 -8.34 -20.75
CA PHE A 49 -5.68 -7.76 -19.46
C PHE A 49 -4.62 -7.95 -18.36
N PHE A 50 -3.88 -9.05 -18.37
CA PHE A 50 -2.75 -9.25 -17.45
C PHE A 50 -1.62 -8.24 -17.70
N VAL A 51 -1.22 -8.01 -18.95
CA VAL A 51 -0.18 -7.03 -19.31
C VAL A 51 -0.61 -5.61 -18.96
N LEU A 52 -1.85 -5.23 -19.31
CA LEU A 52 -2.43 -3.93 -18.91
C LEU A 52 -2.48 -3.76 -17.39
N GLY A 53 -2.82 -4.85 -16.68
CA GLY A 53 -2.77 -4.90 -15.22
C GLY A 53 -1.36 -4.65 -14.70
N ALA A 54 -0.36 -5.36 -15.21
CA ALA A 54 1.04 -5.24 -14.81
C ALA A 54 1.60 -3.83 -15.03
N ALA A 55 1.28 -3.23 -16.17
CA ALA A 55 1.63 -1.84 -16.46
C ALA A 55 1.00 -0.84 -15.48
N SER A 56 -0.30 -0.99 -15.20
CA SER A 56 -1.01 -0.14 -14.25
C SER A 56 -0.48 -0.26 -12.83
N GLY A 57 -0.30 -1.48 -12.34
CA GLY A 57 0.25 -1.75 -11.01
C GLY A 57 1.68 -1.25 -10.87
N GLY A 58 2.49 -1.39 -11.93
CA GLY A 58 3.86 -0.92 -11.90
C GLY A 58 4.00 0.59 -11.93
N TYR A 59 3.21 1.26 -12.78
CA TYR A 59 3.08 2.72 -12.76
C TYR A 59 2.71 3.24 -11.37
N MET A 60 1.74 2.61 -10.70
CA MET A 60 1.25 3.05 -9.39
C MET A 60 2.37 3.10 -8.33
N VAL A 61 3.22 2.07 -8.28
CA VAL A 61 4.33 1.99 -7.32
C VAL A 61 5.38 3.05 -7.58
N VAL A 62 5.79 3.22 -8.84
CA VAL A 62 6.89 4.11 -9.21
C VAL A 62 6.48 5.58 -9.15
N ASN A 63 5.25 5.91 -9.59
CA ASN A 63 4.76 7.28 -9.67
C ASN A 63 4.65 7.97 -8.31
N ILE A 64 4.14 7.27 -7.29
CA ILE A 64 4.05 7.83 -5.93
C ILE A 64 5.43 8.24 -5.41
N VAL A 65 6.45 7.43 -5.64
CA VAL A 65 7.81 7.70 -5.16
C VAL A 65 8.42 8.88 -5.92
N LEU A 66 8.25 8.93 -7.24
CA LEU A 66 8.74 10.03 -8.07
C LEU A 66 8.12 11.37 -7.64
N MET A 67 6.81 11.41 -7.40
CA MET A 67 6.11 12.61 -6.95
C MET A 67 6.54 13.08 -5.56
N VAL A 68 6.70 12.12 -4.63
CA VAL A 68 7.09 12.41 -3.24
C VAL A 68 8.52 12.92 -3.15
N GLU A 69 9.42 12.48 -4.03
CA GLU A 69 10.82 12.91 -4.06
C GLU A 69 11.07 14.14 -4.94
N ALA A 70 10.18 14.46 -5.88
CA ALA A 70 10.21 15.73 -6.60
C ALA A 70 9.97 16.94 -5.68
N VAL A 71 9.38 16.70 -4.49
CA VAL A 71 8.93 17.75 -3.58
C VAL A 71 9.86 17.84 -2.38
N GLU A 72 10.60 18.94 -2.32
CA GLU A 72 11.57 19.20 -1.24
C GLU A 72 10.87 19.52 0.09
N ASN A 73 9.71 20.19 0.02
CA ASN A 73 8.95 20.62 1.18
C ASN A 73 8.22 19.45 1.87
N ALA A 74 8.68 19.07 3.06
CA ALA A 74 8.13 17.95 3.83
C ALA A 74 6.63 18.10 4.20
N ARG A 75 6.12 19.33 4.30
CA ARG A 75 4.70 19.63 4.57
C ARG A 75 3.83 19.41 3.32
N SER A 76 4.33 19.78 2.15
CA SER A 76 3.62 19.65 0.87
C SER A 76 3.58 18.20 0.35
N ARG A 77 4.50 17.34 0.80
CA ARG A 77 4.50 15.91 0.43
C ARG A 77 3.19 15.20 0.77
N LEU A 78 2.54 15.55 1.89
CA LEU A 78 1.25 14.94 2.27
C LEU A 78 0.12 15.39 1.35
N LEU A 79 0.08 16.67 0.98
CA LEU A 79 -0.91 17.21 0.03
C LEU A 79 -0.83 16.50 -1.31
N ILE A 80 0.39 16.28 -1.81
CA ILE A 80 0.60 15.68 -3.13
C ILE A 80 0.25 14.20 -3.15
N VAL A 81 0.49 13.48 -2.05
CA VAL A 81 0.01 12.09 -1.89
C VAL A 81 -1.52 12.07 -1.76
N SER A 82 -2.11 13.01 -1.02
CA SER A 82 -3.57 13.14 -0.88
C SER A 82 -4.27 13.45 -2.21
N LEU A 83 -3.66 14.27 -3.06
CA LEU A 83 -4.15 14.58 -4.40
C LEU A 83 -3.74 13.54 -5.45
N ASN A 84 -2.96 12.52 -5.07
CA ASN A 84 -2.46 11.54 -6.03
C ASN A 84 -3.59 10.70 -6.63
N GLY A 85 -3.31 10.22 -7.85
CA GLY A 85 -4.26 10.05 -8.92
C GLY A 85 -5.45 9.12 -8.70
N PHE A 86 -5.49 8.25 -7.69
CA PHE A 86 -6.54 7.23 -7.67
C PHE A 86 -7.96 7.82 -7.49
N PRO A 87 -8.31 8.58 -6.43
CA PRO A 87 -9.64 9.20 -6.32
C PRO A 87 -9.99 10.21 -7.44
N PRO A 88 -9.13 11.18 -7.80
CA PRO A 88 -9.48 12.15 -8.83
C PRO A 88 -9.52 11.52 -10.23
N ALA A 89 -8.67 10.52 -10.52
CA ALA A 89 -8.75 9.79 -11.78
C ALA A 89 -10.02 8.96 -11.88
N MET A 90 -10.60 8.48 -10.77
CA MET A 90 -11.89 7.80 -10.81
C MET A 90 -13.04 8.71 -11.19
N SER A 91 -13.08 9.94 -10.64
CA SER A 91 -14.05 10.94 -11.09
C SER A 91 -13.86 11.31 -12.55
N ALA A 92 -12.61 11.51 -12.99
CA ALA A 92 -12.30 11.79 -14.40
C ALA A 92 -12.67 10.61 -15.31
N MET A 93 -12.40 9.39 -14.88
CA MET A 93 -12.75 8.15 -15.57
C MET A 93 -14.25 8.04 -15.79
N ALA A 94 -15.06 8.38 -14.79
CA ALA A 94 -16.51 8.37 -14.91
C ALA A 94 -17.00 9.40 -15.96
N VAL A 95 -16.41 10.60 -15.99
CA VAL A 95 -16.72 11.64 -16.98
C VAL A 95 -16.30 11.20 -18.38
N ILE A 96 -15.07 10.71 -18.56
CA ILE A 96 -14.58 10.23 -19.85
C ILE A 96 -15.44 9.06 -20.34
N ALA A 97 -15.76 8.10 -19.46
CA ALA A 97 -16.60 6.96 -19.81
C ALA A 97 -18.03 7.38 -20.20
N TYR A 98 -18.56 8.44 -19.60
CA TYR A 98 -19.85 9.02 -19.97
C TYR A 98 -19.81 9.71 -21.34
N LEU A 99 -18.72 10.41 -21.66
CA LEU A 99 -18.53 11.12 -22.94
C LEU A 99 -18.23 10.16 -24.10
N THR A 100 -17.34 9.20 -23.92
CA THR A 100 -16.90 8.33 -25.03
C THR A 100 -17.90 7.23 -25.34
N ARG A 101 -18.65 6.73 -24.33
CA ARG A 101 -19.65 5.63 -24.35
C ARG A 101 -19.19 4.28 -24.91
N TYR A 102 -18.42 4.27 -25.99
CA TYR A 102 -17.79 3.13 -26.63
C TYR A 102 -16.47 2.74 -25.94
N TRP A 103 -16.27 1.44 -25.74
CA TRP A 103 -15.09 0.88 -25.07
C TRP A 103 -13.78 1.23 -25.78
N PHE A 104 -13.76 1.19 -27.12
CA PHE A 104 -12.56 1.47 -27.90
C PHE A 104 -12.12 2.93 -27.78
N ALA A 105 -13.04 3.88 -28.00
CA ALA A 105 -12.76 5.31 -27.83
C ALA A 105 -12.32 5.63 -26.39
N TYR A 106 -12.92 4.97 -25.41
CA TYR A 106 -12.53 5.07 -24.00
C TYR A 106 -11.07 4.63 -23.77
N HIS A 107 -10.65 3.48 -24.29
CA HIS A 107 -9.26 3.02 -24.15
C HIS A 107 -8.27 3.92 -24.91
N MET A 108 -8.63 4.39 -26.11
CA MET A 108 -7.77 5.28 -26.91
C MET A 108 -7.57 6.64 -26.24
N THR A 109 -8.63 7.24 -25.67
CA THR A 109 -8.51 8.50 -24.93
C THR A 109 -7.62 8.36 -23.70
N LEU A 110 -7.77 7.28 -22.92
CA LEU A 110 -6.90 7.02 -21.78
C LEU A 110 -5.43 6.76 -22.15
N ALA A 111 -5.19 6.01 -23.23
CA ALA A 111 -3.84 5.78 -23.73
C ALA A 111 -3.16 7.09 -24.14
N LEU A 112 -3.90 7.98 -24.83
CA LEU A 112 -3.40 9.29 -25.23
C LEU A 112 -3.05 10.16 -24.02
N LEU A 113 -3.94 10.24 -23.03
CA LEU A 113 -3.65 10.96 -21.77
C LEU A 113 -2.40 10.39 -21.10
N GLY A 114 -2.30 9.07 -20.98
CA GLY A 114 -1.18 8.40 -20.34
C GLY A 114 0.17 8.70 -20.99
N ILE A 115 0.24 8.67 -22.32
CA ILE A 115 1.46 9.00 -23.08
C ILE A 115 1.85 10.46 -22.85
N VAL A 116 0.90 11.39 -22.98
CA VAL A 116 1.17 12.83 -22.79
C VAL A 116 1.70 13.10 -21.37
N PHE A 117 1.07 12.52 -20.34
CA PHE A 117 1.52 12.71 -18.96
C PHE A 117 2.94 12.13 -18.72
N SER A 118 3.27 11.01 -19.35
CA SER A 118 4.56 10.32 -19.14
C SER A 118 5.74 11.04 -19.75
N PHE A 119 5.59 11.50 -21.00
CA PHE A 119 6.70 12.10 -21.72
C PHE A 119 7.04 13.50 -21.21
N PHE A 120 6.03 14.32 -20.89
CA PHE A 120 6.26 15.72 -20.55
C PHE A 120 6.57 15.97 -19.06
N LEU A 121 5.99 15.20 -18.12
CA LEU A 121 6.10 15.52 -16.68
C LEU A 121 7.18 14.74 -15.93
N ALA A 122 7.64 13.60 -16.45
CA ALA A 122 8.57 12.75 -15.72
C ALA A 122 10.00 13.33 -15.75
N LYS A 123 10.40 14.02 -14.67
CA LYS A 123 11.80 14.29 -14.34
C LYS A 123 12.31 13.17 -13.43
N GLU A 124 13.59 12.79 -13.58
CA GLU A 124 14.18 11.79 -12.69
C GLU A 124 14.25 12.27 -11.24
N SER A 125 14.25 11.32 -10.31
CA SER A 125 14.41 11.64 -8.90
C SER A 125 15.83 12.11 -8.60
N LYS A 126 15.93 13.26 -7.93
CA LYS A 126 17.19 13.81 -7.38
C LYS A 126 17.87 12.83 -6.42
N SER A 127 17.09 12.07 -5.63
CA SER A 127 17.66 11.13 -4.64
C SER A 127 18.30 9.93 -5.31
N TRP A 128 17.65 9.37 -6.34
CA TRP A 128 18.19 8.25 -7.11
C TRP A 128 19.47 8.66 -7.86
N LEU A 129 19.48 9.85 -8.47
CA LEU A 129 20.66 10.42 -9.12
C LEU A 129 21.84 10.60 -8.15
N ARG A 130 21.56 11.03 -6.91
CA ARG A 130 22.57 11.19 -5.86
C ARG A 130 23.14 9.84 -5.41
N GLN A 131 22.29 8.82 -5.22
CA GLN A 131 22.72 7.50 -4.78
C GLN A 131 23.58 6.78 -5.84
N ASN A 132 23.25 6.93 -7.11
CA ASN A 132 23.98 6.31 -8.22
C ASN A 132 25.17 7.14 -8.73
N ASN A 133 25.58 8.20 -8.01
CA ASN A 133 26.67 9.10 -8.40
C ASN A 133 26.52 9.73 -9.80
N CYS A 134 25.28 9.81 -10.32
CA CYS A 134 24.95 10.43 -11.61
C CYS A 134 24.64 11.94 -11.49
N SER A 135 24.84 12.54 -10.31
CA SER A 135 24.59 13.96 -10.07
C SER A 135 25.48 14.84 -10.93
N THR A 136 24.87 15.50 -11.90
CA THR A 136 25.48 16.37 -12.92
C THR A 136 26.04 17.70 -12.37
N GLY A 137 26.59 17.75 -11.15
CA GLY A 137 27.01 19.05 -10.64
C GLY A 137 27.88 19.19 -9.40
N ASN A 138 28.24 18.14 -8.64
CA ASN A 138 29.16 18.33 -7.50
C ASN A 138 30.17 17.18 -7.43
N GLU A 139 31.35 17.36 -8.04
CA GLU A 139 32.49 16.44 -7.89
C GLU A 139 33.07 16.44 -6.47
N GLU A 140 32.75 17.42 -5.63
CA GLU A 140 33.34 17.57 -4.29
C GLU A 140 32.93 16.46 -3.31
N THR A 141 31.77 15.81 -3.47
CA THR A 141 31.34 14.74 -2.54
C THR A 141 31.97 13.37 -2.82
N LYS A 142 32.57 13.15 -4.00
CA LYS A 142 33.22 11.87 -4.33
C LYS A 142 34.52 11.66 -3.53
N ALA A 143 35.22 12.73 -3.17
CA ALA A 143 36.48 12.65 -2.44
C ALA A 143 36.32 12.18 -0.97
N ALA A 144 35.16 12.46 -0.35
CA ALA A 144 34.98 12.20 1.09
C ALA A 144 34.69 10.73 1.45
N PHE A 145 34.21 9.91 0.51
CA PHE A 145 33.85 8.50 0.81
C PHE A 145 35.02 7.54 0.62
N ILE A 146 35.96 7.84 -0.29
CA ILE A 146 37.14 7.00 -0.58
C ILE A 146 38.22 7.17 0.51
N ALA A 147 38.25 8.28 1.23
CA ALA A 147 39.28 8.58 2.23
C ALA A 147 39.19 7.79 3.56
N LYS A 148 38.26 6.84 3.71
CA LYS A 148 38.08 6.05 4.95
C LYS A 148 38.44 4.56 4.81
N THR A 149 39.59 4.26 4.23
CA THR A 149 40.25 2.96 4.38
C THR A 149 41.50 3.12 5.25
N PRO A 150 41.48 2.68 6.52
CA PRO A 150 42.67 2.70 7.37
C PRO A 150 43.69 1.65 6.89
N ASN A 151 44.91 2.09 6.59
CA ASN A 151 46.05 1.21 6.30
C ASN A 151 46.45 0.44 7.56
N GLU A 152 46.35 -0.88 7.51
CA GLU A 152 46.70 -1.81 8.59
C GLU A 152 48.21 -2.10 8.52
N LYS A 153 48.93 -1.87 9.64
CA LYS A 153 50.38 -2.09 9.77
C LYS A 153 50.67 -3.50 10.31
N MET A 154 51.73 -4.10 9.77
CA MET A 154 52.23 -5.46 10.03
C MET A 154 52.70 -5.64 11.49
N VAL A 155 52.37 -6.78 12.10
CA VAL A 155 52.69 -7.15 13.50
C VAL A 155 53.55 -8.42 13.51
N ASP A 156 54.52 -8.45 14.44
CA ASP A 156 55.58 -9.44 14.57
C ASP A 156 55.15 -10.86 15.05
N PRO A 157 55.90 -11.92 14.65
CA PRO A 157 55.45 -13.31 14.67
C PRO A 157 55.61 -14.14 15.97
N ASP A 158 56.22 -13.66 17.06
CA ASP A 158 56.52 -14.58 18.19
C ASP A 158 55.46 -14.63 19.32
N SER A 159 54.38 -13.87 19.19
CA SER A 159 53.28 -13.82 20.18
C SER A 159 52.09 -14.76 19.88
N ILE A 160 52.22 -15.64 18.87
CA ILE A 160 51.12 -16.30 18.17
C ILE A 160 50.26 -17.23 19.05
N ALA A 161 50.85 -18.02 19.96
CA ALA A 161 50.11 -19.10 20.65
C ALA A 161 49.13 -18.60 21.74
N ILE A 162 49.55 -17.63 22.56
CA ILE A 162 48.69 -17.02 23.59
C ILE A 162 47.69 -16.07 22.92
N ASN A 163 48.13 -15.35 21.89
CA ASN A 163 47.25 -14.47 21.11
C ASN A 163 46.16 -15.26 20.40
N ALA A 164 46.38 -16.49 19.92
CA ALA A 164 45.34 -17.25 19.23
C ALA A 164 44.09 -17.51 20.10
N LYS A 165 44.26 -17.89 21.39
CA LYS A 165 43.12 -18.13 22.30
C LYS A 165 42.37 -16.83 22.63
N VAL A 166 43.10 -15.76 22.93
CA VAL A 166 42.52 -14.43 23.22
C VAL A 166 41.82 -13.87 21.97
N LEU A 167 42.46 -13.98 20.81
CA LEU A 167 41.91 -13.59 19.51
C LEU A 167 40.65 -14.38 19.17
N PHE A 168 40.60 -15.69 19.48
CA PHE A 168 39.40 -16.51 19.28
C PHE A 168 38.23 -16.04 20.16
N ILE A 169 38.47 -15.75 21.44
CA ILE A 169 37.45 -15.21 22.36
C ILE A 169 36.97 -13.82 21.86
N ILE A 170 37.89 -12.93 21.48
CA ILE A 170 37.55 -11.63 20.90
C ILE A 170 36.73 -11.80 19.62
N CYS A 171 37.10 -12.74 18.75
CA CYS A 171 36.37 -13.06 17.52
C CYS A 171 34.96 -13.58 17.82
N LEU A 172 34.77 -14.43 18.84
CA LEU A 172 33.45 -14.88 19.29
C LEU A 172 32.60 -13.74 19.85
N PHE A 173 33.15 -12.84 20.67
CA PHE A 173 32.43 -11.66 21.17
C PHE A 173 32.09 -10.69 20.03
N LYS A 174 33.01 -10.45 19.10
CA LYS A 174 32.78 -9.65 17.89
C LYS A 174 31.70 -10.29 17.03
N LYS A 175 31.71 -11.61 16.85
CA LYS A 175 30.70 -12.38 16.12
C LYS A 175 29.32 -12.30 16.81
N LYS A 176 29.23 -12.49 18.13
CA LYS A 176 27.97 -12.31 18.89
C LYS A 176 27.43 -10.88 18.78
N LYS A 177 28.29 -9.86 18.89
CA LYS A 177 27.92 -8.45 18.72
C LYS A 177 27.44 -8.14 17.29
N ILE A 178 28.14 -8.66 16.27
CA ILE A 178 27.74 -8.53 14.85
C ILE A 178 26.41 -9.23 14.59
N ILE A 179 26.21 -10.47 15.07
CA ILE A 179 24.95 -11.20 14.95
C ILE A 179 23.81 -10.42 15.61
N GLY A 180 24.03 -9.89 16.83
CA GLY A 180 23.06 -9.05 17.52
C GLY A 180 22.70 -7.78 16.73
N LEU A 181 23.68 -7.12 16.10
CA LEU A 181 23.46 -5.95 15.25
C LEU A 181 22.73 -6.29 13.95
N ILE A 182 23.04 -7.42 13.31
CA ILE A 182 22.34 -7.91 12.11
C ILE A 182 20.89 -8.25 12.45
N LEU A 183 20.65 -9.02 13.51
CA LEU A 183 19.31 -9.35 14.00
C LEU A 183 18.51 -8.09 14.33
N ARG A 184 19.13 -7.10 14.98
CA ARG A 184 18.50 -5.80 15.26
C ARG A 184 18.16 -5.04 13.98
N LYS A 185 19.05 -4.99 12.99
CA LYS A 185 18.78 -4.36 11.67
C LYS A 185 17.62 -5.05 10.95
N ILE A 186 17.63 -6.39 10.92
CA ILE A 186 16.55 -7.19 10.34
C ILE A 186 15.24 -6.88 11.07
N PHE A 187 15.23 -6.87 12.41
CA PHE A 187 14.02 -6.59 13.18
C PHE A 187 13.46 -5.18 12.92
N ILE A 188 14.33 -4.16 12.85
CA ILE A 188 13.94 -2.76 12.57
C ILE A 188 13.36 -2.60 11.16
N LEU A 189 13.77 -3.42 10.19
CA LEU A 189 13.26 -3.36 8.81
C LEU A 189 12.02 -4.24 8.60
N VAL A 190 12.04 -5.47 9.13
CA VAL A 190 11.00 -6.49 8.88
C VAL A 190 9.71 -6.16 9.62
N VAL A 191 9.77 -5.65 10.86
CA VAL A 191 8.54 -5.36 11.63
C VAL A 191 7.69 -4.26 10.99
N PRO A 192 8.23 -3.08 10.59
CA PRO A 192 7.46 -2.09 9.86
C PRO A 192 7.01 -2.57 8.49
N LEU A 193 7.85 -3.34 7.78
CA LEU A 193 7.52 -3.90 6.47
C LEU A 193 6.28 -4.82 6.54
N LEU A 194 6.29 -5.78 7.47
CA LEU A 194 5.15 -6.69 7.68
C LEU A 194 3.90 -5.95 8.16
N SER A 195 4.08 -4.95 9.03
CA SER A 195 2.97 -4.12 9.49
C SER A 195 2.33 -3.33 8.34
N LEU A 196 3.14 -2.72 7.47
CA LEU A 196 2.65 -1.98 6.30
C LEU A 196 2.00 -2.92 5.29
N PHE A 197 2.63 -4.07 5.01
CA PHE A 197 2.06 -5.09 4.12
C PHE A 197 0.65 -5.50 4.57
N TYR A 198 0.46 -5.75 5.86
CA TYR A 198 -0.86 -6.07 6.43
C TYR A 198 -1.86 -4.91 6.31
N CYS A 199 -1.45 -3.68 6.62
CA CYS A 199 -2.31 -2.50 6.47
C CYS A 199 -2.75 -2.29 5.00
N PHE A 200 -1.83 -2.43 4.05
CA PHE A 200 -2.13 -2.34 2.62
C PHE A 200 -3.02 -3.47 2.14
N LEU A 201 -2.81 -4.70 2.62
CA LEU A 201 -3.64 -5.87 2.28
C LEU A 201 -5.10 -5.64 2.68
N ILE A 202 -5.37 -5.26 3.95
CA ILE A 202 -6.74 -5.01 4.42
C ILE A 202 -7.35 -3.81 3.71
N SER A 203 -6.60 -2.71 3.58
CA SER A 203 -7.08 -1.50 2.92
C SER A 203 -7.45 -1.76 1.45
N SER A 204 -6.68 -2.61 0.78
CA SER A 204 -6.97 -3.04 -0.60
C SER A 204 -8.21 -3.91 -0.65
N PHE A 205 -8.35 -4.88 0.25
CA PHE A 205 -9.53 -5.74 0.30
C PHE A 205 -10.82 -4.93 0.46
N VAL A 206 -10.86 -4.01 1.43
CA VAL A 206 -12.03 -3.13 1.67
C VAL A 206 -12.26 -2.20 0.47
N SER A 207 -11.20 -1.61 -0.09
CA SER A 207 -11.32 -0.68 -1.21
C SER A 207 -11.87 -1.35 -2.46
N PHE A 208 -11.27 -2.49 -2.87
CA PHE A 208 -11.69 -3.23 -4.07
C PHE A 208 -13.02 -3.94 -3.91
N ALA A 209 -13.39 -4.41 -2.71
CA ALA A 209 -14.73 -4.90 -2.44
C ALA A 209 -15.79 -3.82 -2.70
N GLY A 210 -15.55 -2.59 -2.23
CA GLY A 210 -16.41 -1.45 -2.52
C GLY A 210 -16.47 -1.07 -4.01
N TYR A 211 -15.34 -1.17 -4.73
CA TYR A 211 -15.30 -0.86 -6.17
C TYR A 211 -16.03 -1.86 -7.03
N PHE A 212 -15.84 -3.16 -6.81
CA PHE A 212 -16.54 -4.16 -7.61
C PHE A 212 -18.03 -4.23 -7.30
N ASN A 213 -18.45 -3.74 -6.12
CA ASN A 213 -19.87 -3.65 -5.76
C ASN A 213 -20.54 -2.34 -6.23
N SER A 214 -19.79 -1.36 -6.74
CA SER A 214 -20.37 -0.06 -7.15
C SER A 214 -21.33 -0.18 -8.33
N SER A 215 -21.24 -1.25 -9.12
CA SER A 215 -22.16 -1.52 -10.23
C SER A 215 -23.49 -2.14 -9.79
N ILE A 216 -23.58 -2.64 -8.56
CA ILE A 216 -24.80 -3.26 -8.00
C ILE A 216 -25.66 -2.21 -7.26
N LEU A 217 -25.08 -1.06 -6.89
CA LEU A 217 -25.83 0.04 -6.31
C LEU A 217 -26.94 0.51 -7.28
N PRO A 218 -28.15 0.82 -6.76
CA PRO A 218 -29.23 1.34 -7.58
C PRO A 218 -28.83 2.66 -8.24
N GLY A 219 -29.31 2.90 -9.46
CA GLY A 219 -29.02 4.09 -10.25
C GLY A 219 -27.97 3.88 -11.35
N ASP A 220 -27.55 4.97 -11.99
CA ASP A 220 -26.64 4.92 -13.12
C ASP A 220 -25.22 4.60 -12.68
N ARG A 221 -24.62 3.55 -13.26
CA ARG A 221 -23.22 3.14 -13.06
C ARG A 221 -22.20 4.27 -13.15
N TYR A 222 -22.43 5.25 -14.04
CA TYR A 222 -21.53 6.39 -14.25
C TYR A 222 -21.63 7.39 -13.09
N SER A 223 -22.86 7.72 -12.68
CA SER A 223 -23.11 8.64 -11.56
C SER A 223 -22.60 8.06 -10.24
N ASN A 224 -22.80 6.76 -10.02
CA ASN A 224 -22.34 6.05 -8.83
C ASN A 224 -20.80 6.04 -8.75
N LEU A 225 -20.12 5.76 -9.87
CA LEU A 225 -18.66 5.81 -9.94
C LEU A 225 -18.12 7.23 -9.72
N PHE A 226 -18.77 8.23 -10.30
CA PHE A 226 -18.41 9.63 -10.14
C PHE A 226 -18.58 10.10 -8.68
N ALA A 227 -19.73 9.82 -8.07
CA ALA A 227 -20.01 10.16 -6.68
C ALA A 227 -19.03 9.49 -5.71
N LEU A 228 -18.70 8.21 -5.92
CA LEU A 228 -17.68 7.51 -5.13
C LEU A 228 -16.28 8.10 -5.34
N GLY A 229 -15.91 8.48 -6.56
CA GLY A 229 -14.64 9.12 -6.88
C GLY A 229 -14.51 10.51 -6.23
N LEU A 230 -15.56 11.33 -6.30
CA LEU A 230 -15.62 12.64 -5.66
C LEU A 230 -15.55 12.55 -4.15
N LEU A 231 -16.37 11.68 -3.54
CA LEU A 231 -16.36 11.47 -2.10
C LEU A 231 -14.97 11.05 -1.62
N LYS A 232 -14.33 10.09 -2.30
CA LYS A 232 -12.95 9.69 -1.99
C LYS A 232 -11.94 10.82 -2.15
N SER A 233 -12.12 11.68 -3.16
CA SER A 233 -11.23 12.84 -3.38
C SER A 233 -11.35 13.89 -2.26
N ILE A 234 -12.58 14.16 -1.80
CA ILE A 234 -12.83 15.07 -0.68
C ILE A 234 -12.26 14.48 0.61
N LEU A 235 -12.53 13.20 0.89
CA LEU A 235 -12.01 12.51 2.08
C LEU A 235 -10.48 12.38 2.07
N ALA A 236 -9.84 12.33 0.89
CA ALA A 236 -8.39 12.29 0.78
C ALA A 236 -7.69 13.58 1.25
N LEU A 237 -8.40 14.71 1.33
CA LEU A 237 -7.88 15.96 1.89
C LEU A 237 -7.87 15.97 3.43
N ILE A 238 -8.64 15.11 4.08
CA ILE A 238 -8.75 15.06 5.56
C ILE A 238 -7.38 14.81 6.21
N PRO A 239 -6.57 13.81 5.80
CA PRO A 239 -5.23 13.62 6.35
C PRO A 239 -4.35 14.85 6.22
N PHE A 240 -4.46 15.60 5.12
CA PHE A 240 -3.69 16.83 4.91
C PHE A 240 -4.14 17.95 5.85
N ILE A 241 -5.45 18.23 5.91
CA ILE A 241 -6.03 19.27 6.79
C ILE A 241 -5.71 18.94 8.24
N CYS A 242 -5.95 17.70 8.65
CA CYS A 242 -5.66 17.24 10.00
C CYS A 242 -4.15 17.27 10.29
N GLY A 243 -3.31 16.96 9.30
CA GLY A 243 -1.85 17.03 9.44
C GLY A 243 -1.25 18.42 9.54
N ARG A 244 -2.03 19.47 9.26
CA ARG A 244 -1.64 20.85 9.53
C ARG A 244 -1.71 21.18 11.03
N PHE A 245 -2.70 20.65 11.72
CA PHE A 245 -2.95 20.92 13.15
C PHE A 245 -2.35 19.86 14.08
N LEU A 246 -2.34 18.61 13.63
CA LEU A 246 -2.00 17.44 14.42
C LEU A 246 -0.72 16.77 13.87
N ARG A 247 0.13 16.25 14.77
CA ARG A 247 1.33 15.48 14.37
C ARG A 247 0.89 14.26 13.54
N ARG A 248 1.72 13.82 12.58
CA ARG A 248 1.43 12.64 11.70
C ARG A 248 0.85 11.41 12.41
N ARG A 249 1.21 11.19 13.68
CA ARG A 249 0.69 10.09 14.51
C ARG A 249 -0.77 10.26 14.92
N SER A 250 -1.17 11.46 15.33
CA SER A 250 -2.54 11.73 15.73
C SER A 250 -3.50 11.73 14.54
N ILE A 251 -3.02 11.98 13.32
CA ILE A 251 -3.80 11.76 12.09
C ILE A 251 -4.15 10.28 11.91
N LEU A 252 -3.16 9.39 12.06
CA LEU A 252 -3.40 7.94 11.95
C LEU A 252 -4.39 7.48 13.02
N LEU A 253 -4.19 7.90 14.28
CA LEU A 253 -5.09 7.57 15.38
C LEU A 253 -6.52 8.09 15.15
N LEU A 254 -6.66 9.35 14.70
CA LEU A 254 -7.96 9.93 14.39
C LEU A 254 -8.63 9.19 13.23
N SER A 255 -7.90 8.89 12.16
CA SER A 255 -8.43 8.13 11.02
C SER A 255 -8.89 6.74 11.46
N THR A 256 -8.12 6.03 12.27
CA THR A 256 -8.52 4.72 12.80
C THR A 256 -9.71 4.82 13.73
N ALA A 257 -9.79 5.87 14.56
CA ALA A 257 -10.92 6.10 15.47
C ALA A 257 -12.21 6.44 14.70
N LEU A 258 -12.11 7.26 13.64
CA LEU A 258 -13.23 7.56 12.75
C LEU A 258 -13.71 6.32 12.00
N ILE A 259 -12.79 5.52 11.46
CA ILE A 259 -13.15 4.24 10.82
C ILE A 259 -13.83 3.33 11.84
N ALA A 260 -13.30 3.21 13.05
CA ALA A 260 -13.91 2.40 14.11
C ALA A 260 -15.32 2.90 14.45
N ALA A 261 -15.51 4.20 14.67
CA ALA A 261 -16.80 4.80 14.96
C ALA A 261 -17.81 4.56 13.82
N LEU A 262 -17.40 4.74 12.57
CA LEU A 262 -18.23 4.47 11.40
C LEU A 262 -18.54 2.98 11.26
N THR A 263 -17.60 2.07 11.53
CA THR A 263 -17.87 0.63 11.50
C THR A 263 -18.87 0.22 12.59
N ILE A 264 -18.77 0.80 13.79
CA ILE A 264 -19.72 0.57 14.89
C ILE A 264 -21.12 1.05 14.47
N LEU A 265 -21.20 2.26 13.89
CA LEU A 265 -22.45 2.81 13.37
C LEU A 265 -23.05 1.89 12.30
N MET A 266 -22.24 1.43 11.33
CA MET A 266 -22.68 0.51 10.27
C MET A 266 -23.15 -0.82 10.83
N THR A 267 -22.44 -1.40 11.81
CA THR A 267 -22.88 -2.66 12.44
C THR A 267 -24.19 -2.47 13.22
N SER A 268 -24.36 -1.34 13.91
CA SER A 268 -25.61 -1.04 14.63
C SER A 268 -26.79 -0.79 13.68
N ALA A 269 -26.53 -0.28 12.47
CA ALA A 269 -27.55 -0.09 11.44
C ALA A 269 -28.03 -1.42 10.81
N LEU A 270 -27.33 -2.54 11.04
CA LEU A 270 -27.81 -3.86 10.60
C LEU A 270 -28.88 -4.42 11.55
N ASP A 271 -28.92 -4.02 12.83
CA ASP A 271 -29.87 -4.55 13.81
C ASP A 271 -31.35 -4.32 13.44
N PRO A 272 -31.77 -3.14 12.94
CA PRO A 272 -33.12 -2.95 12.41
C PRO A 272 -33.45 -3.91 11.26
N ASN A 273 -32.49 -4.19 10.36
CA ASN A 273 -32.71 -5.12 9.25
C ASN A 273 -32.92 -6.55 9.76
N TRP A 274 -32.20 -6.96 10.80
CA TRP A 274 -32.44 -8.25 11.47
C TRP A 274 -33.86 -8.34 12.02
N LYS A 275 -34.36 -7.28 12.67
CA LYS A 275 -35.73 -7.24 13.19
C LYS A 275 -36.77 -7.37 12.08
N VAL A 276 -36.58 -6.64 10.98
CA VAL A 276 -37.46 -6.68 9.80
C VAL A 276 -37.45 -8.08 9.18
N LEU A 277 -36.28 -8.68 8.97
CA LEU A 277 -36.17 -10.04 8.43
C LEU A 277 -36.87 -11.07 9.33
N HIS A 278 -36.74 -10.95 10.65
CA HIS A 278 -37.46 -11.81 11.59
C HIS A 278 -38.97 -11.67 11.47
N LEU A 279 -39.51 -10.46 11.37
CA LEU A 279 -40.94 -10.22 11.18
C LEU A 279 -41.42 -10.80 9.85
N TYR A 280 -40.71 -10.53 8.75
CA TYR A 280 -41.03 -11.06 7.42
C TYR A 280 -41.10 -12.58 7.41
N THR A 281 -40.16 -13.27 8.05
CA THR A 281 -40.22 -14.75 8.12
C THR A 281 -41.45 -15.26 8.87
N THR A 282 -41.98 -14.51 9.84
CA THR A 282 -43.19 -14.95 10.55
C THR A 282 -44.48 -14.66 9.80
N GLU A 283 -44.51 -13.59 9.00
CA GLU A 283 -45.69 -13.20 8.22
C GLU A 283 -45.80 -13.96 6.90
N LEU A 284 -44.66 -14.29 6.27
CA LEU A 284 -44.62 -14.96 4.98
C LEU A 284 -45.12 -16.40 5.04
N PHE A 285 -44.90 -17.10 6.17
CA PHE A 285 -45.22 -18.52 6.29
C PHE A 285 -46.48 -18.78 7.12
N PRO A 286 -47.35 -19.71 6.68
CA PRO A 286 -48.55 -20.08 7.43
C PRO A 286 -48.19 -20.82 8.73
N THR A 287 -49.10 -20.77 9.70
CA THR A 287 -48.88 -21.28 11.08
C THR A 287 -48.41 -22.74 11.13
N SER A 288 -48.85 -23.58 10.20
CA SER A 288 -48.50 -25.00 10.11
C SER A 288 -47.01 -25.26 9.90
N VAL A 289 -46.29 -24.38 9.19
CA VAL A 289 -44.87 -24.55 8.86
C VAL A 289 -43.98 -23.39 9.32
N ARG A 290 -44.57 -22.35 9.92
CA ARG A 290 -43.87 -21.11 10.33
C ARG A 290 -42.61 -21.35 11.15
N ASN A 291 -42.69 -22.22 12.16
CA ASN A 291 -41.54 -22.52 13.02
C ASN A 291 -40.43 -23.26 12.26
N THR A 292 -40.80 -24.22 11.41
CA THR A 292 -39.85 -24.97 10.57
C THR A 292 -39.14 -24.03 9.59
N ALA A 293 -39.88 -23.16 8.91
CA ALA A 293 -39.32 -22.20 7.96
C ALA A 293 -38.42 -21.16 8.66
N ARG A 294 -38.85 -20.61 9.80
CA ARG A 294 -38.02 -19.71 10.63
C ARG A 294 -36.75 -20.41 11.11
N GLY A 295 -36.85 -21.68 11.52
CA GLY A 295 -35.71 -22.52 11.90
C GLY A 295 -34.71 -22.68 10.77
N PHE A 296 -35.19 -22.90 9.54
CA PHE A 296 -34.35 -22.99 8.34
C PHE A 296 -33.62 -21.66 8.02
N CYS A 297 -34.34 -20.54 8.02
CA CYS A 297 -33.74 -19.20 7.84
C CYS A 297 -32.69 -18.89 8.92
N GLN A 298 -32.98 -19.23 10.19
CA GLN A 298 -32.04 -19.08 11.29
C GLN A 298 -30.81 -19.99 11.12
N GLY A 299 -30.98 -21.19 10.56
CA GLY A 299 -29.88 -22.08 10.19
C GLY A 299 -28.89 -21.40 9.23
N GLY A 300 -29.40 -20.70 8.21
CA GLY A 300 -28.58 -19.87 7.31
C GLY A 300 -27.80 -18.78 8.03
N ALA A 301 -28.44 -18.07 8.96
CA ALA A 301 -27.77 -17.09 9.83
C ALA A 301 -26.66 -17.72 10.69
N ARG A 302 -26.86 -18.94 11.20
CA ARG A 302 -25.83 -19.66 11.97
C ARG A 302 -24.64 -20.03 11.11
N ILE A 303 -24.81 -20.47 9.86
CA ILE A 303 -23.70 -20.72 8.93
C ILE A 303 -22.85 -19.45 8.76
N GLY A 304 -23.48 -18.29 8.56
CA GLY A 304 -22.77 -17.00 8.53
C GLY A 304 -21.95 -16.73 9.78
N SER A 305 -22.51 -17.00 10.97
CA SER A 305 -21.80 -16.86 12.24
C SER A 305 -20.65 -17.86 12.45
N VAL A 306 -20.70 -19.04 11.82
CA VAL A 306 -19.60 -20.03 11.84
C VAL A 306 -18.43 -19.57 10.96
N LEU A 307 -18.72 -18.93 9.81
CA LEU A 307 -17.69 -18.42 8.90
C LEU A 307 -17.05 -17.10 9.37
N ALA A 308 -17.78 -16.28 10.14
CA ALA A 308 -17.33 -14.96 10.57
C ALA A 308 -15.99 -14.97 11.36
N PRO A 309 -15.73 -15.90 12.31
CA PRO A 309 -14.44 -16.00 13.01
C PRO A 309 -13.27 -16.41 12.10
N SER A 310 -13.54 -17.15 11.02
CA SER A 310 -12.51 -17.56 10.06
C SER A 310 -12.01 -16.36 9.25
N VAL A 311 -12.94 -15.50 8.84
CA VAL A 311 -12.61 -14.22 8.16
C VAL A 311 -12.00 -13.21 9.14
N SER A 312 -12.50 -13.16 10.37
CA SER A 312 -12.04 -12.21 11.40
C SER A 312 -10.66 -12.53 11.98
N CYS A 313 -10.02 -13.61 11.53
CA CYS A 313 -8.68 -14.05 11.89
C CYS A 313 -8.43 -14.10 13.41
N ARG A 314 -8.44 -15.31 13.99
CA ARG A 314 -8.14 -15.57 15.42
C ARG A 314 -6.77 -15.06 15.88
N LEU A 315 -5.83 -14.84 14.96
CA LEU A 315 -4.54 -14.21 15.26
C LEU A 315 -4.72 -12.70 15.58
N CYS A 316 -5.73 -12.06 14.98
CA CYS A 316 -6.07 -10.67 15.20
C CYS A 316 -6.74 -10.46 16.56
N CYS A 317 -7.75 -11.21 17.00
CA CYS A 317 -8.35 -10.90 18.31
C CYS A 317 -7.35 -11.06 19.49
N LEU A 318 -6.49 -12.09 19.42
CA LEU A 318 -5.46 -12.33 20.44
C LEU A 318 -4.30 -11.32 20.36
N LEU A 319 -3.87 -10.92 19.15
CA LEU A 319 -2.86 -9.87 19.04
C LEU A 319 -3.47 -8.49 19.28
N TRP A 320 -4.68 -8.20 18.85
CA TRP A 320 -5.26 -6.86 18.80
C TRP A 320 -5.67 -6.37 20.20
N LEU A 321 -6.33 -7.23 20.97
CA LEU A 321 -6.76 -6.91 22.33
C LEU A 321 -5.62 -6.98 23.35
N LYS A 322 -4.81 -8.06 23.34
CA LYS A 322 -3.72 -8.25 24.31
C LYS A 322 -2.42 -7.57 23.93
N ARG A 323 -2.14 -7.41 22.62
CA ARG A 323 -0.85 -6.94 22.15
C ARG A 323 -0.92 -5.63 21.38
N VAL A 324 -1.94 -5.28 20.59
CA VAL A 324 -2.02 -4.05 19.77
C VAL A 324 -2.61 -2.89 20.55
N PHE A 325 -3.49 -3.09 21.53
CA PHE A 325 -3.82 -2.00 22.46
C PHE A 325 -2.55 -1.45 23.17
N PRO A 326 -1.69 -2.30 23.75
CA PRO A 326 -0.39 -1.86 24.28
C PRO A 326 0.76 -1.78 23.24
N SER A 327 0.66 -2.41 22.07
CA SER A 327 1.65 -2.32 20.98
C SER A 327 1.27 -1.31 19.91
N GLN A 328 0.16 -0.59 20.01
CA GLN A 328 0.00 0.72 19.36
C GLN A 328 0.85 1.71 20.14
N ILE A 329 0.88 1.60 21.48
CA ILE A 329 1.88 2.29 22.33
C ILE A 329 3.30 1.75 22.06
N GLY A 330 3.46 0.45 21.79
CA GLY A 330 4.72 -0.17 21.35
C GLY A 330 5.14 0.15 19.90
N GLN A 331 4.19 0.34 18.97
CA GLN A 331 4.37 0.82 17.61
C GLN A 331 4.65 2.32 17.64
N ILE A 332 4.12 3.06 18.62
CA ILE A 332 4.58 4.41 18.93
C ILE A 332 6.05 4.37 19.38
N SER A 333 6.49 3.35 20.12
CA SER A 333 7.91 3.15 20.48
C SER A 333 8.78 2.66 19.30
N LEU A 334 8.28 1.79 18.42
CA LEU A 334 8.98 1.35 17.21
C LEU A 334 8.98 2.42 16.11
N MET A 335 7.93 3.22 15.98
CA MET A 335 7.89 4.42 15.14
C MET A 335 8.66 5.59 15.75
N ARG A 336 8.93 5.62 17.07
CA ARG A 336 9.95 6.48 17.67
C ARG A 336 11.36 6.07 17.19
N LEU A 337 11.60 4.77 16.99
CA LEU A 337 12.85 4.28 16.37
C LEU A 337 12.89 4.59 14.87
N CYS A 338 11.80 4.36 14.12
CA CYS A 338 11.74 4.58 12.67
C CYS A 338 11.68 6.06 12.24
N SER A 339 11.16 6.98 13.08
CA SER A 339 11.12 8.41 12.73
C SER A 339 12.45 9.12 12.94
N LYS A 340 13.43 8.46 13.56
CA LYS A 340 14.80 8.98 13.57
C LYS A 340 15.38 8.75 12.17
N PRO A 341 15.99 9.76 11.53
CA PRO A 341 16.66 9.54 10.26
C PRO A 341 17.66 8.40 10.41
N ILE A 342 17.81 7.57 9.36
CA ILE A 342 18.69 6.39 9.35
C ILE A 342 20.11 6.73 9.82
N SER A 343 20.57 7.97 9.60
CA SER A 343 21.83 8.50 10.12
C SER A 343 21.94 8.47 11.66
N THR A 344 20.85 8.74 12.39
CA THR A 344 20.81 8.66 13.87
C THR A 344 20.65 7.25 14.44
N ILE A 345 20.39 6.25 13.59
CA ILE A 345 20.27 4.84 14.01
C ILE A 345 21.60 4.09 13.80
N LEU A 346 22.48 4.62 12.93
CA LEU A 346 23.78 4.05 12.58
C LEU A 346 24.95 4.59 13.43
N ILE A 347 24.72 5.61 14.26
CA ILE A 347 25.63 6.02 15.35
C ILE A 347 25.20 5.26 16.60
#